data_AF-A0A2U8VQL4-F1
#
_entry.id   AF-A0A2U8VQL4-F1
#
_cell.length_a   1.000
_cell.length_b   1.000
_cell.length_c   1.000
_cell.angle_alpha   90.00
_cell.angle_beta   90.00
_cell.angle_gamma   90.00
#
_symmetry.space_group_name_H-M   'P 1'
#
loop_
_entity.id
_entity.type
_entity.pdbx_description
1 polymer ?
#
loop_
_entity_poly.entity_id
_entity_poly.type
_entity_poly.pdbx_seq_one_letter_code
_entity_poly.pdbx_strand_id
1 'polypeptide(L)'
;MDIAVDKVSEMIVRLRAVEVKEGPTDPDSGSNAIDDGATDVLVGGTDDQTEREIRDVLAGLNDDERADLLALLYVGRGDMEPEEWADAVRFARDREAAGEGAARELLGVPNASDLLSEGLDRLGIAQDLPED
;
A
#
# COMPACT_ATOMS: atom_id res chain seq x y z
N MET A 1 -1.04 17.37 -2.37
CA MET A 1 -1.08 16.19 -1.51
C MET A 1 -1.80 16.61 -0.24
N ASP A 2 -2.96 16.01 -0.03
CA ASP A 2 -3.91 16.20 1.06
C ASP A 2 -3.66 15.22 2.22
N ILE A 3 -3.02 14.06 1.96
CA ILE A 3 -2.55 13.17 3.03
C ILE A 3 -1.34 13.77 3.76
N ALA A 4 -1.37 13.74 5.09
CA ALA A 4 -0.25 14.18 5.91
C ALA A 4 0.94 13.21 5.80
N VAL A 5 2.15 13.76 5.67
CA VAL A 5 3.40 12.98 5.55
C VAL A 5 3.55 12.01 6.72
N ASP A 6 3.23 12.43 7.95
CA ASP A 6 3.28 11.58 9.15
C ASP A 6 2.45 10.30 9.00
N LYS A 7 1.28 10.38 8.35
CA LYS A 7 0.42 9.21 8.10
C LYS A 7 1.05 8.27 7.06
N VAL A 8 1.70 8.83 6.05
CA VAL A 8 2.42 8.03 5.04
C VAL A 8 3.61 7.33 5.70
N SER A 9 4.40 8.04 6.51
CA SER A 9 5.50 7.47 7.29
C SER A 9 5.01 6.36 8.24
N GLU A 10 3.88 6.55 8.91
CA GLU A 10 3.22 5.51 9.73
C GLU A 10 2.85 4.26 8.92
N MET A 11 2.37 4.47 7.68
CA MET A 11 2.01 3.38 6.77
C MET A 11 3.25 2.63 6.29
N ILE A 12 4.34 3.34 5.95
CA ILE A 12 5.62 2.75 5.53
C ILE A 12 6.15 1.80 6.61
N VAL A 13 6.18 2.23 7.88
CA VAL A 13 6.66 1.40 9.00
C VAL A 13 5.83 0.12 9.13
N ARG A 14 4.51 0.21 8.97
CA ARG A 14 3.62 -0.97 9.03
C ARG A 14 3.80 -1.92 7.87
N LEU A 15 3.89 -1.39 6.64
CA LEU A 15 4.14 -2.19 5.45
C LEU A 15 5.48 -2.92 5.56
N ARG A 16 6.53 -2.25 6.03
CA ARG A 16 7.83 -2.87 6.28
C ARG A 16 7.73 -4.02 7.30
N ALA A 17 6.91 -3.87 8.35
CA ALA A 17 6.68 -4.93 9.32
C ALA A 17 5.97 -6.17 8.74
N VAL A 18 5.16 -6.00 7.69
CA VAL A 18 4.58 -7.12 6.91
C VAL A 18 5.64 -7.71 5.99
N GLU A 19 6.32 -6.88 5.21
CA GLU A 19 7.32 -7.31 4.22
C GLU A 19 8.50 -8.06 4.84
N VAL A 20 8.95 -7.69 6.04
CA VAL A 20 10.02 -8.41 6.76
C VAL A 20 9.58 -9.82 7.18
N LYS A 21 8.29 -10.02 7.47
CA LYS A 21 7.74 -11.34 7.81
C LYS A 21 7.57 -12.18 6.54
N GLU A 22 7.18 -11.54 5.44
CA GLU A 22 7.05 -12.08 4.08
C GLU A 22 8.42 -12.18 3.37
N GLY A 23 9.43 -12.80 4.00
CA GLY A 23 10.68 -13.15 3.31
C GLY A 23 10.41 -13.95 2.03
N PRO A 24 11.33 -13.96 1.03
CA PRO A 24 11.05 -14.27 -0.38
C PRO A 24 10.05 -15.41 -0.52
N THR A 25 8.83 -15.04 -0.92
CA THR A 25 7.71 -15.96 -1.09
C THR A 25 8.14 -17.13 -1.96
N ASP A 26 8.01 -18.33 -1.40
CA ASP A 26 8.21 -19.60 -2.09
C ASP A 26 7.41 -19.57 -3.41
N PRO A 27 8.03 -19.81 -4.59
CA PRO A 27 7.38 -19.70 -5.89
C PRO A 27 6.21 -20.69 -6.12
N ASP A 28 5.89 -21.54 -5.15
CA ASP A 28 4.77 -22.49 -5.19
C ASP A 28 3.43 -21.96 -4.64
N SER A 29 3.30 -20.67 -4.28
CA SER A 29 1.97 -20.06 -4.01
C SER A 29 1.21 -19.72 -5.30
N GLY A 30 1.08 -20.70 -6.19
CA GLY A 30 0.19 -20.67 -7.34
C GLY A 30 -1.24 -20.94 -6.90
N SER A 31 -1.92 -19.93 -6.34
CA SER A 31 -3.37 -20.01 -6.10
C SER A 31 -4.11 -19.81 -7.42
N ASN A 32 -4.43 -20.91 -8.10
CA ASN A 32 -5.40 -20.89 -9.19
C ASN A 32 -6.78 -20.46 -8.65
N ALA A 33 -7.32 -19.39 -9.22
CA ALA A 33 -8.65 -18.89 -8.92
C ALA A 33 -9.75 -19.81 -9.48
N ILE A 34 -10.13 -20.88 -8.77
CA ILE A 34 -11.40 -21.57 -8.98
C ILE A 34 -11.97 -22.05 -7.62
N ASP A 35 -13.11 -21.47 -7.25
CA ASP A 35 -14.15 -21.97 -6.31
C ASP A 35 -14.16 -21.48 -4.84
N ASP A 36 -14.42 -20.18 -4.62
CA ASP A 36 -14.84 -19.67 -3.30
C ASP A 36 -16.36 -19.78 -3.13
N GLY A 37 -16.79 -21.00 -2.83
CA GLY A 37 -18.14 -21.36 -2.40
C GLY A 37 -18.12 -22.08 -1.05
N ALA A 38 -17.31 -21.65 -0.07
CA ALA A 38 -17.40 -22.15 1.29
C ALA A 38 -16.85 -21.14 2.31
N THR A 39 -17.71 -20.83 3.27
CA THR A 39 -17.49 -19.96 4.42
C THR A 39 -16.45 -20.53 5.39
N ASP A 40 -15.63 -19.64 5.93
CA ASP A 40 -14.93 -19.72 7.22
C ASP A 40 -13.78 -20.73 7.35
N VAL A 41 -12.56 -20.23 7.12
CA VAL A 41 -11.36 -20.78 7.77
C VAL A 41 -10.63 -19.62 8.45
N LEU A 42 -10.85 -19.51 9.76
CA LEU A 42 -9.94 -18.89 10.71
C LEU A 42 -8.51 -19.44 10.54
N VAL A 43 -7.72 -18.87 9.62
CA VAL A 43 -6.25 -18.94 9.65
C VAL A 43 -5.75 -17.64 10.27
N GLY A 44 -6.15 -17.38 11.51
CA GLY A 44 -5.70 -16.23 12.31
C GLY A 44 -4.23 -16.37 12.71
N GLY A 45 -3.34 -16.31 11.73
CA GLY A 45 -1.90 -16.16 11.90
C GLY A 45 -1.55 -14.71 12.23
N THR A 46 -0.32 -14.48 12.65
CA THR A 46 0.21 -13.14 12.93
C THR A 46 0.19 -12.20 11.71
N ASP A 47 0.08 -12.74 10.49
CA ASP A 47 -0.06 -11.97 9.25
C ASP A 47 -1.40 -11.26 9.18
N ASP A 48 -2.50 -11.95 9.52
CA ASP A 48 -3.82 -11.33 9.60
C ASP A 48 -3.83 -10.12 10.53
N GLN A 49 -3.04 -10.13 11.61
CA GLN A 49 -3.03 -9.04 12.57
C GLN A 49 -2.37 -7.78 12.00
N THR A 50 -1.21 -7.92 11.34
CA THR A 50 -0.51 -6.76 10.77
C THR A 50 -1.21 -6.27 9.49
N GLU A 51 -1.76 -7.16 8.67
CA GLU A 51 -2.61 -6.74 7.56
C GLU A 51 -3.91 -6.07 8.02
N ARG A 52 -4.52 -6.54 9.13
CA ARG A 52 -5.67 -5.86 9.74
C ARG A 52 -5.32 -4.44 10.15
N GLU A 53 -4.14 -4.21 10.73
CA GLU A 53 -3.68 -2.88 11.10
C GLU A 53 -3.54 -1.95 9.88
N ILE A 54 -3.06 -2.45 8.74
CA ILE A 54 -3.01 -1.69 7.48
C ILE A 54 -4.43 -1.34 7.00
N ARG A 55 -5.36 -2.31 7.02
CA ARG A 55 -6.76 -2.07 6.67
C ARG A 55 -7.42 -1.05 7.60
N ASP A 56 -7.12 -1.09 8.89
CA ASP A 56 -7.65 -0.14 9.87
C ASP A 56 -7.13 1.29 9.63
N VAL A 57 -5.84 1.45 9.31
CA VAL A 57 -5.27 2.76 8.93
C VAL A 57 -5.98 3.28 7.68
N LEU A 58 -6.13 2.45 6.63
CA LEU A 58 -6.81 2.84 5.40
C LEU A 58 -8.28 3.19 5.60
N ALA A 59 -8.98 2.49 6.49
CA ALA A 59 -10.37 2.81 6.85
C ALA A 59 -10.50 4.17 7.57
N GLY A 60 -9.41 4.64 8.21
CA GLY A 60 -9.33 5.97 8.80
C GLY A 60 -9.00 7.09 7.81
N LEU A 61 -8.63 6.76 6.57
CA LEU A 61 -8.33 7.74 5.52
C LEU A 61 -9.58 8.08 4.70
N ASN A 62 -9.73 9.35 4.36
CA ASN A 62 -10.75 9.75 3.39
C ASN A 62 -10.35 9.37 1.95
N ASP A 63 -11.27 9.50 1.00
CA ASP A 63 -11.06 9.09 -0.39
C ASP A 63 -9.91 9.85 -1.07
N ASP A 64 -9.74 11.13 -0.77
CA ASP A 64 -8.65 11.94 -1.32
C ASP A 64 -7.30 11.49 -0.72
N GLU A 65 -7.25 11.20 0.58
CA GLU A 65 -6.04 10.70 1.25
C GLU A 65 -5.61 9.31 0.75
N ARG A 66 -6.56 8.40 0.50
CA ARG A 66 -6.24 7.08 -0.08
C ARG A 66 -5.73 7.20 -1.51
N ALA A 67 -6.34 8.07 -2.30
CA ALA A 67 -5.89 8.35 -3.66
C ALA A 67 -4.46 8.90 -3.68
N ASP A 68 -4.13 9.81 -2.77
CA ASP A 68 -2.76 10.34 -2.64
C ASP A 68 -1.77 9.26 -2.23
N LEU A 69 -2.13 8.39 -1.29
CA LEU A 69 -1.27 7.29 -0.86
C LEU A 69 -0.96 6.33 -2.02
N LEU A 70 -1.98 5.98 -2.82
CA LEU A 70 -1.79 5.15 -4.00
C LEU A 70 -1.03 5.89 -5.11
N ALA A 71 -1.21 7.20 -5.26
CA ALA A 71 -0.44 8.00 -6.20
C ALA A 71 1.05 8.01 -5.84
N LEU A 72 1.41 8.13 -4.55
CA LEU A 72 2.79 7.97 -4.09
C LEU A 72 3.36 6.60 -4.48
N LEU A 73 2.58 5.53 -4.30
CA LEU A 73 2.99 4.18 -4.68
C LEU A 73 3.32 4.09 -6.17
N TYR A 74 2.45 4.65 -7.03
CA TYR A 74 2.66 4.63 -8.48
C TYR A 74 3.82 5.54 -8.92
N VAL A 75 4.02 6.67 -8.27
CA VAL A 75 5.17 7.56 -8.53
C VAL A 75 6.49 6.89 -8.12
N GLY A 76 6.53 6.26 -6.95
CA GLY A 76 7.71 5.51 -6.50
C GLY A 76 8.03 4.31 -7.39
N ARG A 77 6.99 3.63 -7.92
CA ARG A 77 7.14 2.57 -8.92
C ARG A 77 7.65 3.08 -10.27
N GLY A 78 7.49 4.37 -10.55
CA GLY A 78 7.80 4.99 -11.84
C GLY A 78 6.73 4.78 -12.91
N ASP A 79 5.50 4.46 -12.51
CA ASP A 79 4.35 4.41 -13.41
C ASP A 79 3.81 5.80 -13.73
N MET A 80 4.01 6.74 -12.80
CA MET A 80 3.61 8.14 -12.89
C MET A 80 4.80 9.04 -12.54
N GLU A 81 4.82 10.25 -13.09
CA GLU A 81 5.87 11.23 -12.82
C GLU A 81 5.45 12.19 -11.69
N PRO A 82 6.38 12.61 -10.80
CA PRO A 82 6.07 13.52 -9.70
C PRO A 82 5.62 14.91 -10.20
N GLU A 83 6.09 15.35 -11.37
CA GLU A 83 5.67 16.61 -11.99
C GLU A 83 4.18 16.61 -12.41
N GLU A 84 3.61 15.43 -12.63
CA GLU A 84 2.22 15.21 -13.05
C GLU A 84 1.33 14.73 -11.88
N TRP A 85 1.61 15.20 -10.66
CA TRP A 85 0.94 14.75 -9.43
C TRP A 85 -0.59 14.69 -9.53
N ALA A 86 -1.24 15.71 -10.09
CA ALA A 86 -2.70 15.72 -10.22
C ALA A 86 -3.23 14.58 -11.11
N ASP A 87 -2.50 14.23 -12.16
CA ASP A 87 -2.84 13.10 -13.02
C ASP A 87 -2.53 11.77 -12.33
N ALA A 88 -1.47 11.69 -11.53
CA ALA A 88 -1.17 10.52 -10.69
C ALA A 88 -2.29 10.24 -9.68
N VAL A 89 -2.82 11.27 -9.01
CA VAL A 89 -3.95 11.14 -8.08
C VAL A 89 -5.22 10.69 -8.80
N ARG A 90 -5.52 11.25 -9.98
CA ARG A 90 -6.68 10.80 -10.77
C ARG A 90 -6.52 9.34 -11.21
N PHE A 91 -5.35 8.97 -11.72
CA PHE A 91 -5.02 7.60 -12.10
C PHE A 91 -5.20 6.64 -10.92
N ALA A 92 -4.72 7.04 -9.74
CA ALA A 92 -4.85 6.25 -8.53
C ALA A 92 -6.31 6.04 -8.09
N ARG A 93 -7.16 7.07 -8.19
CA ARG A 93 -8.61 6.95 -7.93
C ARG A 93 -9.28 5.99 -8.90
N ASP A 94 -8.97 6.10 -10.19
CA ASP A 94 -9.55 5.24 -11.21
C ASP A 94 -9.14 3.77 -11.00
N ARG A 95 -7.88 3.54 -10.62
CA ARG A 95 -7.35 2.22 -10.21
C ARG A 95 -8.05 1.68 -8.98
N GLU A 96 -8.17 2.48 -7.92
CA GLU A 96 -8.84 2.07 -6.68
C GLU A 96 -10.30 1.67 -6.95
N ALA A 97 -11.03 2.47 -7.74
CA ALA A 97 -12.43 2.23 -8.07
C ALA A 97 -12.65 1.02 -9.01
N ALA A 98 -11.68 0.73 -9.88
CA ALA A 98 -11.74 -0.43 -10.79
C ALA A 98 -11.25 -1.73 -10.15
N GLY A 99 -10.42 -1.64 -9.11
CA GLY A 99 -9.80 -2.77 -8.43
C GLY A 99 -10.56 -3.23 -7.19
N GLU A 100 -9.83 -3.91 -6.31
CA GLU A 100 -10.33 -4.43 -5.03
C GLU A 100 -10.07 -3.46 -3.85
N GLY A 101 -9.78 -2.19 -4.15
CA GLY A 101 -9.51 -1.13 -3.18
C GLY A 101 -8.06 -0.98 -2.75
N ALA A 102 -7.76 0.09 -2.01
CA ALA A 102 -6.39 0.50 -1.66
C ALA A 102 -5.60 -0.55 -0.85
N ALA A 103 -6.26 -1.28 0.05
CA ALA A 103 -5.60 -2.28 0.88
C ALA A 103 -5.01 -3.42 0.06
N ARG A 104 -5.76 -3.90 -0.93
CA ARG A 104 -5.32 -4.98 -1.81
C ARG A 104 -4.23 -4.53 -2.76
N GLU A 105 -4.31 -3.29 -3.26
CA GLU A 105 -3.24 -2.73 -4.10
C GLU A 105 -1.94 -2.61 -3.31
N LEU A 106 -1.97 -2.10 -2.06
CA LEU A 106 -0.77 -1.94 -1.24
C LEU A 106 -0.18 -3.29 -0.79
N LEU A 107 -1.00 -4.21 -0.28
CA LEU A 107 -0.55 -5.54 0.18
C LEU A 107 -0.15 -6.45 -0.98
N GLY A 108 -0.67 -6.21 -2.19
CA GLY A 108 -0.34 -6.99 -3.39
C GLY A 108 0.92 -6.52 -4.10
N VAL A 109 1.52 -5.40 -3.70
CA VAL A 109 2.73 -4.85 -4.30
C VAL A 109 3.94 -5.20 -3.43
N PRO A 110 4.92 -5.95 -3.95
CA PRO A 110 6.16 -6.21 -3.24
C PRO A 110 6.92 -4.91 -2.94
N ASN A 111 7.48 -4.81 -1.74
CA ASN A 111 8.23 -3.64 -1.26
C ASN A 111 7.45 -2.32 -1.38
N ALA A 112 6.12 -2.37 -1.16
CA ALA A 112 5.27 -1.19 -1.12
C ALA A 112 5.78 -0.12 -0.13
N SER A 113 6.40 -0.53 0.99
CA SER A 113 7.00 0.42 1.93
C SER A 113 8.10 1.28 1.28
N ASP A 114 9.01 0.65 0.55
CA ASP A 114 10.10 1.33 -0.14
C ASP A 114 9.59 2.17 -1.33
N LEU A 115 8.56 1.70 -2.03
CA LEU A 115 7.94 2.46 -3.11
C LEU A 115 7.24 3.73 -2.60
N LEU A 116 6.55 3.68 -1.47
CA LEU A 116 5.97 4.88 -0.85
C LEU A 116 7.05 5.88 -0.42
N SER A 117 8.15 5.38 0.15
CA SER A 117 9.32 6.20 0.50
C SER A 117 9.91 6.88 -0.74
N GLU A 118 10.18 6.11 -1.80
CA GLU A 118 10.68 6.63 -3.07
C GLU A 118 9.72 7.64 -3.69
N GLY A 119 8.40 7.42 -3.58
CA GLY A 119 7.39 8.37 -4.02
C GLY A 119 7.52 9.73 -3.31
N LEU A 120 7.66 9.74 -1.99
CA LEU A 120 7.89 10.97 -1.22
C LEU A 120 9.19 11.66 -1.62
N ASP A 121 10.27 10.89 -1.78
CA ASP A 121 11.59 11.41 -2.15
C ASP A 121 11.55 12.05 -3.56
N ARG A 122 10.84 11.44 -4.51
CA ARG A 122 10.62 11.99 -5.86
C ARG A 122 9.79 13.28 -5.86
N LEU A 123 8.87 13.42 -4.91
CA LEU A 123 8.15 14.68 -4.68
C LEU A 123 9.02 15.72 -3.94
N GLY A 124 10.23 15.37 -3.52
CA GLY A 124 11.11 16.24 -2.73
C GLY A 124 10.62 16.44 -1.29
N ILE A 125 9.84 15.50 -0.76
CA ILE A 125 9.25 15.57 0.57
C ILE A 125 10.12 14.76 1.54
N ALA A 126 10.69 15.44 2.53
CA ALA A 126 11.50 14.80 3.56
C ALA A 126 10.63 13.95 4.50
N GLN A 127 11.15 12.78 4.84
CA GLN A 127 10.51 11.85 5.77
C GLN A 127 11.14 12.01 7.15
N ASP A 128 10.32 12.11 8.20
CA ASP A 128 10.77 12.04 9.60
C ASP A 128 10.56 10.61 10.13
N LEU A 129 11.16 9.65 9.41
CA LEU A 129 11.18 8.26 9.89
C LEU A 129 12.24 8.13 10.98
N PRO A 130 11.96 7.44 12.10
CA PRO A 130 13.01 7.11 13.05
C PRO A 130 14.08 6.29 12.31
N GLU A 131 15.30 6.80 12.25
CA GLU A 131 16.44 6.00 11.79
C GLU A 131 16.61 4.83 12.77
N ASP A 132 16.48 3.59 12.28
CA ASP A 132 16.61 2.34 13.05
C ASP A 132 17.94 2.27 13.84
#